data_AF-A0A921UL30-F1
#
_entry.id   AF-A0A921UL30-F1
#
_cell.length_a   1.000
_cell.length_b   1.000
_cell.length_c   1.000
_cell.angle_alpha   90.00
_cell.angle_beta   90.00
_cell.angle_gamma   90.00
#
_symmetry.space_group_name_H-M   'P 1'
#
loop_
_entity.id
_entity.type
_entity.pdbx_description
1 polymer ?
#
loop_
_entity_poly.entity_id
_entity_poly.type
_entity_poly.pdbx_seq_one_letter_code
_entity_poly.pdbx_strand_id
1 'polypeptide(L)'
;MMARQQSVDVQACLSSVLAALLFAAACLPAPAAAGVHLSTLPEALAVTASAKPGQVLHAGVDSVTVTWSLKSTEPAGADAAYKDVKVKLCYAPASQKDRGWRKSEDDLSKDKACQFKVTQQAYAAAAGGGGSFTYVVARDVPSGSYHLRAYATDASGTEVAYGQTSPAAAFDVAGITGIHASLKVAAGVFSAFSVVALAFFFVIENRKKNK
;
A
#
# COMPACT_ATOMS: atom_id res chain seq x y z
N MET A 1 -58.33 46.68 -0.98
CA MET A 1 -57.92 45.33 -0.52
C MET A 1 -57.29 44.48 -1.65
N MET A 2 -56.60 45.06 -2.64
CA MET A 2 -55.96 44.27 -3.73
C MET A 2 -54.43 44.34 -3.77
N ALA A 3 -53.80 45.40 -3.24
CA ALA A 3 -52.34 45.58 -3.30
C ALA A 3 -51.55 44.70 -2.30
N ARG A 4 -52.17 44.22 -1.22
CA ARG A 4 -51.50 43.36 -0.22
C ARG A 4 -51.42 41.89 -0.63
N GLN A 5 -52.31 41.42 -1.52
CA GLN A 5 -52.34 40.01 -1.96
C GLN A 5 -51.19 39.72 -2.95
N GLN A 6 -50.91 40.66 -3.88
CA GLN A 6 -49.86 40.50 -4.89
C GLN A 6 -48.43 40.45 -4.31
N SER A 7 -48.19 41.11 -3.17
CA SER A 7 -46.87 41.12 -2.53
C SER A 7 -46.51 39.79 -1.86
N VAL A 8 -47.50 38.99 -1.43
CA VAL A 8 -47.27 37.74 -0.70
C VAL A 8 -47.00 36.60 -1.69
N ASP A 9 -47.71 36.57 -2.82
CA ASP A 9 -47.52 35.55 -3.86
C ASP A 9 -46.15 35.65 -4.56
N VAL A 10 -45.65 36.87 -4.82
CA VAL A 10 -44.33 37.08 -5.43
C VAL A 10 -43.20 36.65 -4.48
N GLN A 11 -43.33 36.94 -3.18
CA GLN A 11 -42.33 36.58 -2.17
C GLN A 11 -42.27 35.05 -1.92
N ALA A 12 -43.42 34.36 -1.96
CA ALA A 12 -43.49 32.90 -1.86
C ALA A 12 -42.93 32.18 -3.10
N CYS A 13 -43.14 32.74 -4.30
CA CYS A 13 -42.56 32.23 -5.54
C CYS A 13 -41.04 32.37 -5.56
N LEU A 14 -40.49 33.55 -5.20
CA LEU A 14 -39.02 33.75 -5.14
C LEU A 14 -38.33 32.82 -4.14
N SER A 15 -38.97 32.56 -2.99
CA SER A 15 -38.42 31.66 -1.96
C SER A 15 -38.39 30.20 -2.44
N SER A 16 -39.42 29.77 -3.18
CA SER A 16 -39.50 28.41 -3.74
C SER A 16 -38.51 28.19 -4.90
N VAL A 17 -38.25 29.21 -5.71
CA VAL A 17 -37.27 29.15 -6.80
C VAL A 17 -35.84 29.11 -6.25
N LEU A 18 -35.52 29.89 -5.20
CA LEU A 18 -34.22 29.81 -4.52
C LEU A 18 -33.99 28.45 -3.86
N ALA A 19 -35.01 27.88 -3.21
CA ALA A 19 -34.91 26.56 -2.58
C ALA A 19 -34.70 25.44 -3.61
N ALA A 20 -35.34 25.51 -4.79
CA ALA A 20 -35.14 24.55 -5.88
C ALA A 20 -33.74 24.65 -6.51
N LEU A 21 -33.19 25.87 -6.63
CA LEU A 21 -31.81 26.08 -7.12
C LEU A 21 -30.74 25.58 -6.13
N LEU A 22 -30.98 25.73 -4.83
CA LEU A 22 -30.08 25.20 -3.78
C LEU A 22 -30.13 23.67 -3.69
N PHE A 23 -31.30 23.05 -3.90
CA PHE A 23 -31.42 21.59 -3.99
C PHE A 23 -30.79 21.02 -5.28
N ALA A 24 -30.86 21.74 -6.40
CA ALA A 24 -30.22 21.33 -7.65
C ALA A 24 -28.67 21.42 -7.60
N ALA A 25 -28.12 22.37 -6.84
CA ALA A 25 -26.67 22.50 -6.63
C ALA A 25 -26.07 21.40 -5.75
N ALA A 26 -26.89 20.72 -4.92
CA ALA A 26 -26.44 19.61 -4.07
C ALA A 26 -26.35 18.25 -4.79
N CYS A 27 -26.76 18.17 -6.05
CA CYS A 27 -26.75 16.95 -6.88
C CYS A 27 -25.66 16.93 -7.96
N LEU A 28 -24.70 17.85 -7.91
CA LEU A 28 -23.53 17.75 -8.77
C LEU A 28 -22.71 16.52 -8.33
N PRO A 29 -22.54 15.49 -9.18
CA PRO A 29 -21.60 14.42 -8.88
C PRO A 29 -20.23 15.06 -8.69
N ALA A 30 -19.60 14.79 -7.55
CA ALA A 30 -18.23 15.20 -7.31
C ALA A 30 -17.39 14.76 -8.53
N PRO A 31 -16.50 15.62 -9.06
CA PRO A 31 -15.60 15.18 -10.11
C PRO A 31 -14.88 13.94 -9.57
N ALA A 32 -15.05 12.80 -10.26
CA ALA A 32 -14.28 11.62 -9.95
C ALA A 32 -12.82 12.06 -9.98
N ALA A 33 -12.15 12.00 -8.82
CA ALA A 33 -10.72 12.24 -8.76
C ALA A 33 -10.11 11.30 -9.81
N ALA A 34 -9.61 11.87 -10.90
CA ALA A 34 -8.96 11.09 -11.94
C ALA A 34 -7.82 10.35 -11.23
N GLY A 35 -7.95 9.03 -11.10
CA GLY A 35 -6.92 8.21 -10.46
C GLY A 35 -5.62 8.43 -11.21
N VAL A 36 -4.50 8.49 -10.49
CA VAL A 36 -3.20 8.50 -11.14
C VAL A 36 -2.89 7.07 -11.57
N HIS A 37 -2.63 6.88 -12.86
CA HIS A 37 -2.29 5.57 -13.42
C HIS A 37 -0.77 5.41 -13.52
N LEU A 38 -0.23 4.31 -13.00
CA LEU A 38 1.20 4.00 -13.04
C LEU A 38 1.73 3.94 -14.47
N SER A 39 0.96 3.36 -15.40
CA SER A 39 1.27 3.25 -16.82
C SER A 39 1.47 4.60 -17.53
N THR A 40 0.89 5.67 -16.99
CA THR A 40 0.98 7.02 -17.57
C THR A 40 2.14 7.81 -16.97
N LEU A 41 2.69 7.37 -15.83
CA LEU A 41 3.77 8.07 -15.17
C LEU A 41 5.13 7.75 -15.81
N PRO A 42 6.02 8.74 -15.96
CA PRO A 42 7.38 8.50 -16.41
C PRO A 42 8.21 7.82 -15.31
N GLU A 43 9.01 6.82 -15.71
CA GLU A 43 9.97 6.16 -14.83
C GLU A 43 11.28 6.96 -14.74
N ALA A 44 11.21 8.16 -14.16
CA ALA A 44 12.31 9.14 -14.10
C ALA A 44 13.31 8.92 -12.95
N LEU A 45 12.93 8.16 -11.91
CA LEU A 45 13.78 7.95 -10.72
C LEU A 45 14.55 6.63 -10.79
N ALA A 46 15.84 6.67 -10.47
CA ALA A 46 16.65 5.49 -10.20
C ALA A 46 16.60 5.19 -8.70
N VAL A 47 16.04 4.04 -8.32
CA VAL A 47 15.92 3.61 -6.92
C VAL A 47 16.79 2.38 -6.68
N THR A 48 17.59 2.42 -5.63
CA THR A 48 18.44 1.32 -5.19
C THR A 48 18.25 1.04 -3.71
N ALA A 49 18.48 -0.21 -3.32
CA ALA A 49 18.40 -0.67 -1.94
C ALA A 49 19.70 -1.36 -1.56
N SER A 50 20.13 -1.22 -0.30
CA SER A 50 21.33 -1.90 0.21
C SER A 50 21.14 -3.40 0.42
N ALA A 51 19.88 -3.87 0.49
CA ALA A 51 19.55 -5.27 0.69
C ALA A 51 19.94 -6.10 -0.55
N LYS A 52 20.60 -7.23 -0.32
CA LYS A 52 20.95 -8.16 -1.41
C LYS A 52 19.72 -8.94 -1.88
N PRO A 53 19.66 -9.35 -3.16
CA PRO A 53 18.60 -10.23 -3.64
C PRO A 53 18.54 -11.51 -2.79
N GLY A 54 17.35 -11.85 -2.27
CA GLY A 54 17.14 -13.01 -1.40
C GLY A 54 17.68 -12.88 0.03
N GLN A 55 18.16 -11.69 0.44
CA GLN A 55 18.48 -11.42 1.84
C GLN A 55 17.19 -11.35 2.66
N VAL A 56 17.18 -12.01 3.82
CA VAL A 56 16.06 -11.97 4.78
C VAL A 56 16.31 -10.88 5.82
N LEU A 57 15.39 -9.92 5.92
CA LEU A 57 15.38 -8.87 6.94
C LEU A 57 14.26 -9.13 7.97
N HIS A 58 14.58 -9.03 9.25
CA HIS A 58 13.62 -9.19 10.34
C HIS A 58 12.94 -7.87 10.66
N ALA A 59 11.61 -7.88 10.61
CA ALA A 59 10.80 -6.73 10.96
C ALA A 59 11.05 -6.29 12.42
N GLY A 60 11.30 -4.99 12.60
CA GLY A 60 11.58 -4.34 13.88
C GLY A 60 13.03 -4.38 14.35
N VAL A 61 13.92 -5.05 13.61
CA VAL A 61 15.32 -5.23 14.00
C VAL A 61 16.25 -4.76 12.89
N ASP A 62 16.05 -5.30 11.69
CA ASP A 62 16.95 -5.05 10.57
C ASP A 62 16.56 -3.76 9.82
N SER A 63 17.57 -3.11 9.25
CA SER A 63 17.41 -1.88 8.47
C SER A 63 17.92 -2.04 7.04
N VAL A 64 17.33 -1.27 6.14
CA VAL A 64 17.71 -1.17 4.74
C VAL A 64 17.91 0.29 4.38
N THR A 65 19.01 0.59 3.71
CA THR A 65 19.26 1.93 3.18
C THR A 65 18.68 1.98 1.77
N VAL A 66 17.77 2.93 1.58
CA VAL A 66 17.14 3.21 0.29
C VAL A 66 17.74 4.49 -0.25
N THR A 67 18.18 4.45 -1.49
CA THR A 67 18.73 5.60 -2.20
C THR A 67 17.92 5.81 -3.47
N TRP A 68 17.60 7.06 -3.76
CA TRP A 68 16.99 7.46 -5.03
C TRP A 68 17.75 8.62 -5.63
N SER A 69 17.63 8.77 -6.95
CA SER A 69 18.20 9.87 -7.72
C SER A 69 17.43 10.04 -9.02
N LEU A 70 17.53 11.21 -9.64
CA LEU A 70 17.01 11.40 -10.99
C LEU A 70 17.89 10.62 -11.98
N LYS A 71 17.28 9.90 -12.92
CA LYS A 71 18.03 9.21 -13.99
C LYS A 71 18.73 10.25 -14.86
N SER A 72 19.99 9.99 -15.21
CA SER A 72 20.79 10.85 -16.09
C SER A 72 20.27 10.92 -17.53
N THR A 73 19.32 10.05 -17.90
CA THR A 73 18.64 10.05 -19.20
C THR A 73 17.50 11.08 -19.28
N GLU A 74 17.06 11.63 -18.15
CA GLU A 74 15.99 12.62 -18.13
C GLU A 74 16.49 13.99 -18.64
N PRO A 75 15.67 14.72 -19.41
CA PRO A 75 16.05 16.04 -19.89
C PRO A 75 16.21 17.01 -18.72
N ALA A 76 17.13 17.97 -18.86
CA ALA A 76 17.33 19.01 -17.86
C ALA A 76 16.01 19.76 -17.59
N GLY A 77 15.59 19.80 -16.32
CA GLY A 77 14.33 20.43 -15.91
C GLY A 77 13.09 19.52 -15.95
N ALA A 78 13.23 18.22 -16.27
CA ALA A 78 12.13 17.24 -16.16
C ALA A 78 11.55 17.15 -14.73
N ASP A 79 12.35 17.52 -13.74
CA ASP A 79 12.04 17.49 -12.32
C ASP A 79 11.48 18.82 -11.78
N ALA A 80 11.20 19.81 -12.63
CA ALA A 80 10.70 21.12 -12.20
C ALA A 80 9.39 21.04 -11.40
N ALA A 81 8.56 20.03 -11.69
CA ALA A 81 7.31 19.78 -10.98
C ALA A 81 7.51 19.06 -9.64
N TYR A 82 8.68 18.47 -9.38
CA TYR A 82 8.89 17.61 -8.22
C TYR A 82 9.09 18.44 -6.95
N LYS A 83 8.30 18.14 -5.92
CA LYS A 83 8.34 18.79 -4.60
C LYS A 83 8.74 17.83 -3.50
N ASP A 84 8.13 16.65 -3.49
CA ASP A 84 8.39 15.61 -2.49
C ASP A 84 8.64 14.27 -3.18
N VAL A 85 9.42 13.40 -2.53
CA VAL A 85 9.61 11.99 -2.90
C VAL A 85 8.99 11.11 -1.82
N LYS A 86 7.96 10.34 -2.20
CA LYS A 86 7.33 9.31 -1.36
C LYS A 86 7.92 7.95 -1.71
N VAL A 87 8.60 7.32 -0.76
CA VAL A 87 9.09 5.94 -0.93
C VAL A 87 8.12 4.98 -0.26
N LYS A 88 7.69 3.97 -1.01
CA LYS A 88 6.82 2.89 -0.54
C LYS A 88 7.50 1.53 -0.74
N LEU A 89 7.16 0.61 0.15
CA LEU A 89 7.55 -0.79 0.07
C LEU A 89 6.41 -1.58 -0.58
N CYS A 90 6.75 -2.33 -1.62
CA CYS A 90 5.80 -2.99 -2.51
C CYS A 90 6.02 -4.50 -2.55
N TYR A 91 4.95 -5.30 -2.60
CA TYR A 91 5.07 -6.76 -2.72
C TYR A 91 5.70 -7.15 -4.06
N ALA A 92 6.74 -7.98 -4.04
CA ALA A 92 7.30 -8.57 -5.25
C ALA A 92 6.33 -9.61 -5.84
N PRO A 93 6.38 -9.89 -7.17
CA PRO A 93 5.46 -10.80 -7.84
C PRO A 93 5.32 -12.18 -7.17
N ALA A 94 6.43 -12.72 -6.64
CA ALA A 94 6.44 -13.98 -5.90
C ALA A 94 5.49 -13.99 -4.69
N SER A 95 5.30 -12.83 -4.04
CA SER A 95 4.43 -12.66 -2.88
C SER A 95 2.99 -12.23 -3.19
N GLN A 96 2.67 -11.99 -4.46
CA GLN A 96 1.32 -11.62 -4.93
C GLN A 96 0.48 -12.84 -5.35
N LYS A 97 1.12 -13.99 -5.61
CA LYS A 97 0.44 -15.20 -6.07
C LYS A 97 -0.60 -15.67 -5.04
N ASP A 98 -1.83 -15.92 -5.52
CA ASP A 98 -2.99 -16.36 -4.74
C ASP A 98 -3.37 -15.42 -3.56
N ARG A 99 -2.93 -14.16 -3.63
CA ARG A 99 -3.12 -13.15 -2.58
C ARG A 99 -3.73 -11.89 -3.18
N GLY A 100 -5.04 -11.89 -3.44
CA GLY A 100 -5.74 -10.74 -4.03
C GLY A 100 -5.59 -9.43 -3.24
N TRP A 101 -5.32 -9.50 -1.93
CA TRP A 101 -5.04 -8.35 -1.08
C TRP A 101 -3.62 -7.77 -1.23
N ARG A 102 -2.74 -8.39 -2.03
CA ARG A 102 -1.37 -7.94 -2.35
C ARG A 102 -1.18 -7.58 -3.83
N LYS A 103 -2.26 -7.60 -4.61
CA LYS A 103 -2.20 -7.47 -6.07
C LYS A 103 -1.83 -6.05 -6.46
N SER A 104 -0.95 -5.94 -7.45
CA SER A 104 -0.69 -4.68 -8.14
C SER A 104 -1.87 -4.26 -9.02
N GLU A 105 -2.13 -2.95 -9.09
CA GLU A 105 -3.15 -2.34 -9.94
C GLU A 105 -2.54 -1.11 -10.62
N ASP A 106 -3.02 -0.79 -11.83
CA ASP A 106 -2.50 0.37 -12.57
C ASP A 106 -2.93 1.69 -11.92
N ASP A 107 -4.15 1.75 -11.42
CA ASP A 107 -4.64 2.88 -10.63
C ASP A 107 -3.97 2.87 -9.25
N LEU A 108 -3.13 3.89 -8.98
CA LEU A 108 -2.36 4.01 -7.75
C LEU A 108 -3.23 4.09 -6.50
N SER A 109 -4.49 4.53 -6.63
CA SER A 109 -5.44 4.56 -5.51
C SER A 109 -5.93 3.17 -5.11
N LYS A 110 -5.83 2.20 -6.03
CA LYS A 110 -6.25 0.81 -5.87
C LYS A 110 -5.07 -0.17 -5.77
N ASP A 111 -3.84 0.30 -5.95
CA ASP A 111 -2.63 -0.52 -5.87
C ASP A 111 -2.39 -1.00 -4.42
N LYS A 112 -2.69 -2.29 -4.18
CA LYS A 112 -2.46 -2.95 -2.89
C LYS A 112 -1.06 -3.53 -2.76
N ALA A 113 -0.28 -3.56 -3.85
CA ALA A 113 1.08 -4.05 -3.77
C ALA A 113 1.94 -3.07 -2.95
N CYS A 114 1.76 -1.77 -3.15
CA CYS A 114 2.55 -0.69 -2.56
C CYS A 114 1.84 0.02 -1.38
N GLN A 115 1.58 -0.71 -0.30
CA GLN A 115 0.79 -0.19 0.83
C GLN A 115 1.62 0.39 1.99
N PHE A 116 2.90 0.01 2.13
CA PHE A 116 3.69 0.42 3.30
C PHE A 116 4.50 1.68 2.99
N LYS A 117 4.38 2.69 3.85
CA LYS A 117 5.17 3.93 3.77
C LYS A 117 6.55 3.69 4.37
N VAL A 118 7.60 3.99 3.60
CA VAL A 118 9.00 3.94 4.05
C VAL A 118 9.43 5.31 4.52
N THR A 119 9.32 6.31 3.64
CA THR A 119 9.64 7.70 3.97
C THR A 119 8.94 8.66 3.02
N GLN A 120 8.89 9.94 3.40
CA GLN A 120 8.52 11.04 2.53
C GLN A 120 9.48 12.18 2.84
N GLN A 121 10.23 12.61 1.83
CA GLN A 121 11.23 13.67 1.97
C GLN A 121 11.06 14.70 0.86
N ALA A 122 11.44 15.94 1.14
CA ALA A 122 11.48 16.99 0.13
C ALA A 122 12.46 16.61 -0.99
N TYR A 123 12.09 16.92 -2.23
CA TYR A 123 12.91 16.67 -3.40
C TYR A 123 14.11 17.62 -3.41
N ALA A 124 15.32 17.05 -3.35
CA ALA A 124 16.57 17.81 -3.28
C ALA A 124 17.17 18.01 -4.67
N ALA A 125 16.63 18.94 -5.46
CA ALA A 125 17.16 19.27 -6.79
C ALA A 125 18.66 19.60 -6.78
N ALA A 126 19.13 20.32 -5.73
CA ALA A 126 20.53 20.67 -5.55
C ALA A 126 21.49 19.48 -5.35
N ALA A 127 20.96 18.32 -4.94
CA ALA A 127 21.72 17.07 -4.77
C ALA A 127 21.50 16.09 -5.93
N GLY A 128 21.18 16.60 -7.14
CA GLY A 128 20.88 15.77 -8.30
C GLY A 128 19.53 15.05 -8.20
N GLY A 129 18.58 15.63 -7.47
CA GLY A 129 17.27 15.04 -7.24
C GLY A 129 17.28 13.81 -6.35
N GLY A 130 18.40 13.55 -5.68
CA GLY A 130 18.63 12.33 -4.93
C GLY A 130 18.55 12.49 -3.42
N GLY A 131 18.28 11.38 -2.75
CA GLY A 131 18.22 11.27 -1.31
C GLY A 131 18.58 9.85 -0.87
N SER A 132 18.96 9.72 0.40
CA SER A 132 19.21 8.43 1.04
C SER A 132 18.53 8.39 2.39
N PHE A 133 17.88 7.26 2.69
CA PHE A 133 17.17 7.07 3.93
C PHE A 133 17.37 5.64 4.44
N THR A 134 17.80 5.52 5.69
CA THR A 134 17.90 4.23 6.38
C THR A 134 16.56 3.92 7.04
N TYR A 135 15.86 2.94 6.48
CA TYR A 135 14.57 2.47 6.95
C TYR A 135 14.76 1.23 7.81
N VAL A 136 14.31 1.28 9.06
CA VAL A 136 14.12 0.07 9.88
C VAL A 136 12.82 -0.59 9.43
N VAL A 137 12.86 -1.87 9.06
CA VAL A 137 11.67 -2.59 8.60
C VAL A 137 10.61 -2.54 9.69
N ALA A 138 9.46 -1.93 9.42
CA ALA A 138 8.46 -1.73 10.45
C ALA A 138 7.85 -3.06 10.92
N ARG A 139 7.44 -3.11 12.19
CA ARG A 139 6.97 -4.34 12.86
C ARG A 139 5.67 -4.90 12.28
N ASP A 140 4.89 -4.04 11.62
CA ASP A 140 3.63 -4.34 10.94
C ASP A 140 3.82 -4.85 9.51
N VAL A 141 5.05 -4.85 8.99
CA VAL A 141 5.36 -5.43 7.68
C VAL A 141 5.27 -6.96 7.77
N PRO A 142 4.35 -7.61 7.06
CA PRO A 142 4.17 -9.05 7.14
C PRO A 142 5.23 -9.78 6.33
N SER A 143 5.36 -11.08 6.60
CA SER A 143 6.32 -11.92 5.87
C SER A 143 6.02 -11.99 4.37
N GLY A 144 7.06 -11.79 3.55
CA GLY A 144 6.99 -11.82 2.09
C GLY A 144 8.23 -11.20 1.44
N SER A 145 8.29 -11.28 0.12
CA SER A 145 9.30 -10.66 -0.73
C SER A 145 8.84 -9.28 -1.16
N TYR A 146 9.74 -8.29 -1.09
CA TYR A 146 9.44 -6.89 -1.35
C TYR A 146 10.45 -6.23 -2.28
N HIS A 147 9.99 -5.19 -2.95
CA HIS A 147 10.79 -4.24 -3.72
C HIS A 147 10.39 -2.82 -3.33
N LEU A 148 11.24 -1.83 -3.60
CA LEU A 148 11.00 -0.44 -3.26
C LEU A 148 10.57 0.33 -4.49
N ARG A 149 9.60 1.22 -4.30
CA ARG A 149 9.16 2.17 -5.32
C ARG A 149 9.12 3.56 -4.74
N ALA A 150 9.81 4.49 -5.40
CA ALA A 150 9.78 5.91 -5.10
C ALA A 150 8.84 6.61 -6.08
N TYR A 151 8.08 7.57 -5.57
CA TYR A 151 7.20 8.41 -6.35
C TYR A 151 7.61 9.87 -6.15
N ALA A 152 7.84 10.60 -7.22
CA ALA A 152 7.95 12.04 -7.17
C ALA A 152 6.54 12.63 -7.17
N THR A 153 6.31 13.63 -6.33
CA THR A 153 5.01 14.26 -6.15
C THR A 153 5.11 15.77 -6.30
N ASP A 154 4.08 16.36 -6.87
CA ASP A 154 3.98 17.80 -7.08
C ASP A 154 3.50 18.56 -5.82
N ALA A 155 3.27 19.87 -5.95
CA ALA A 155 2.79 20.71 -4.85
C ALA A 155 1.39 20.34 -4.35
N SER A 156 0.59 19.64 -5.15
CA SER A 156 -0.71 19.11 -4.76
C SER A 156 -0.60 17.75 -4.07
N GLY A 157 0.60 17.17 -4.02
CA GLY A 157 0.87 15.84 -3.48
C GLY A 157 0.53 14.71 -4.45
N THR A 158 0.24 15.03 -5.71
CA THR A 158 -0.09 14.07 -6.78
C THR A 158 1.18 13.46 -7.33
N GLU A 159 1.20 12.14 -7.52
CA GLU A 159 2.32 11.43 -8.12
C GLU A 159 2.49 11.84 -9.59
N VAL A 160 3.67 12.33 -9.95
CA VAL A 160 4.00 12.84 -11.30
C VAL A 160 5.12 12.07 -11.98
N ALA A 161 5.90 11.29 -11.23
CA ALA A 161 6.86 10.34 -11.76
C ALA A 161 7.11 9.21 -10.76
N TYR A 162 7.69 8.12 -11.22
CA TYR A 162 8.08 7.02 -10.35
C TYR A 162 9.47 6.47 -10.66
N GLY A 163 9.96 5.62 -9.77
CA GLY A 163 11.10 4.75 -9.99
C GLY A 163 10.99 3.56 -9.07
N GLN A 164 11.53 2.42 -9.48
CA GLN A 164 11.46 1.20 -8.68
C GLN A 164 12.74 0.40 -8.77
N THR A 165 13.06 -0.32 -7.70
CA THR A 165 14.10 -1.35 -7.73
C THR A 165 13.63 -2.50 -8.61
N SER A 166 14.55 -3.15 -9.34
CA SER A 166 14.23 -4.32 -10.15
C SER A 166 13.49 -5.38 -9.32
N PRO A 167 12.38 -5.96 -9.81
CA PRO A 167 11.69 -7.07 -9.13
C PRO A 167 12.58 -8.29 -8.88
N ALA A 168 13.65 -8.47 -9.68
CA ALA A 168 14.65 -9.51 -9.49
C ALA A 168 15.63 -9.21 -8.33
N ALA A 169 15.73 -7.95 -7.91
CA ALA A 169 16.49 -7.52 -6.75
C ALA A 169 15.64 -7.43 -5.48
N ALA A 170 14.51 -8.16 -5.45
CA ALA A 170 13.66 -8.24 -4.28
C ALA A 170 14.40 -8.86 -3.10
N PHE A 171 14.13 -8.34 -1.92
CA PHE A 171 14.59 -8.88 -0.64
C PHE A 171 13.40 -9.46 0.13
N ASP A 172 13.68 -10.40 1.02
CA ASP A 172 12.67 -11.04 1.83
C ASP A 172 12.58 -10.36 3.19
N VAL A 173 11.35 -10.20 3.68
CA VAL A 173 11.08 -9.74 5.04
C VAL A 173 10.47 -10.89 5.83
N ALA A 174 11.07 -11.17 6.97
CA ALA A 174 10.49 -12.00 8.02
C ALA A 174 9.69 -11.08 8.96
N GLY A 175 8.37 -11.06 8.78
CA GLY A 175 7.48 -10.31 9.65
C GLY A 175 7.39 -10.93 11.04
N ILE A 176 6.96 -10.14 12.01
CA ILE A 176 6.72 -10.62 13.37
C ILE A 176 5.46 -11.49 13.35
N THR A 177 5.64 -12.81 13.48
CA THR A 177 4.50 -13.72 13.63
C THR A 177 4.02 -13.67 15.07
N GLY A 178 2.74 -13.38 15.30
CA GLY A 178 2.11 -13.51 16.64
C GLY A 178 2.06 -14.95 17.17
N ILE A 179 2.56 -15.93 16.41
CA ILE A 179 2.68 -17.32 16.82
C ILE A 179 4.02 -17.53 17.50
N HIS A 180 4.02 -17.49 18.84
CA HIS A 180 5.18 -17.82 19.65
C HIS A 180 5.62 -19.27 19.44
N ALA A 181 6.91 -19.56 19.64
CA ALA A 181 7.46 -20.91 19.52
C ALA A 181 6.72 -21.93 20.41
N SER A 182 6.26 -21.49 21.60
CA SER A 182 5.43 -22.28 22.50
C SER A 182 4.13 -22.77 21.87
N LEU A 183 3.46 -21.92 21.09
CA LEU A 183 2.22 -22.28 20.39
C LEU A 183 2.47 -23.33 19.30
N LYS A 184 3.59 -23.23 18.58
CA LYS A 184 3.98 -24.24 17.57
C LYS A 184 4.25 -25.59 18.23
N VAL A 185 4.96 -25.59 19.35
CA VAL A 185 5.25 -26.83 20.11
C VAL A 185 3.97 -27.43 20.66
N ALA A 186 3.12 -26.63 21.31
CA ALA A 186 1.84 -27.10 21.86
C ALA A 186 0.94 -27.68 20.77
N ALA A 187 0.84 -27.03 19.61
CA ALA A 187 0.10 -27.54 18.47
C ALA A 187 0.65 -28.89 17.98
N GLY A 188 1.98 -29.04 17.93
CA GLY A 188 2.63 -30.31 17.58
C GLY A 188 2.29 -31.43 18.57
N VAL A 189 2.38 -31.16 19.87
CA VAL A 189 2.09 -32.13 20.94
C VAL A 189 0.63 -32.56 20.92
N PHE A 190 -0.32 -31.61 20.86
CA PHE A 190 -1.74 -31.94 20.82
C PHE A 190 -2.14 -32.70 19.55
N SER A 191 -1.53 -32.37 18.42
CA SER A 191 -1.75 -33.12 17.17
C SER A 191 -1.29 -34.56 17.33
N ALA A 192 -0.08 -34.81 17.84
CA ALA A 192 0.43 -36.15 18.08
C ALA A 192 -0.42 -36.93 19.11
N PHE A 193 -0.80 -36.28 20.21
CA PHE A 193 -1.65 -36.90 21.24
C PHE A 193 -2.99 -37.36 20.68
N SER A 194 -3.63 -36.56 19.80
CA SER A 194 -4.91 -36.94 19.19
C SER A 194 -4.83 -38.23 18.38
N VAL A 195 -3.75 -38.41 17.60
CA VAL A 195 -3.52 -39.60 16.78
C VAL A 195 -3.24 -40.82 17.65
N VAL A 196 -2.41 -40.65 18.69
CA VAL A 196 -2.08 -41.73 19.64
C VAL A 196 -3.32 -42.15 20.42
N ALA A 197 -4.11 -41.21 20.91
CA ALA A 197 -5.35 -41.49 21.62
C ALA A 197 -6.34 -42.26 20.73
N LEU A 198 -6.50 -41.83 19.47
CA LEU A 198 -7.35 -42.55 18.50
C LEU A 198 -6.89 -43.98 18.27
N ALA A 199 -5.59 -44.20 18.04
CA ALA A 199 -5.02 -45.53 17.85
C ALA A 199 -5.23 -46.41 19.10
N PHE A 200 -5.02 -45.84 20.29
CA PHE A 200 -5.24 -46.53 21.56
C PHE A 200 -6.69 -46.99 21.73
N PHE A 201 -7.66 -46.10 21.49
CA PHE A 201 -9.08 -46.45 21.56
C PHE A 201 -9.45 -47.54 20.55
N PHE A 202 -8.94 -47.46 19.31
CA PHE A 202 -9.20 -48.46 18.27
C PHE A 202 -8.67 -49.85 18.65
N VAL A 203 -7.47 -49.92 19.23
CA VAL A 203 -6.90 -51.19 19.72
C VAL A 203 -7.73 -51.76 20.87
N ILE A 204 -8.15 -50.93 21.82
CA ILE A 204 -8.99 -51.39 22.94
C ILE A 204 -10.34 -51.91 22.44
N GLU A 205 -11.00 -51.18 21.54
CA GLU A 205 -12.28 -51.63 20.97
C GLU A 205 -12.14 -52.97 20.23
N ASN A 206 -11.12 -53.13 19.41
CA ASN A 206 -10.90 -54.40 18.69
C ASN A 206 -10.60 -55.57 19.65
N ARG A 207 -9.87 -55.32 20.74
CA ARG A 207 -9.62 -56.37 21.75
C ARG A 207 -10.88 -56.74 22.54
N LYS A 208 -11.84 -55.81 22.69
CA LYS A 208 -13.14 -56.08 23.32
C LYS A 208 -14.10 -56.82 22.39
N LYS A 209 -14.05 -56.59 21.07
CA LYS A 209 -14.91 -57.27 20.08
C LYS A 209 -14.50 -58.73 19.81
N ASN A 210 -13.22 -59.05 19.99
CA ASN A 210 -12.65 -60.38 19.72
C ASN A 210 -12.46 -61.23 21.00
N LYS A 211 -13.05 -60.82 22.13
CA LYS A 211 -13.11 -61.55 23.39
C LYS A 211 -14.55 -61.92 23.67
#